data_AF-A0A1H1V440-F1
#
_entry.id   AF-A0A1H1V440-F1
#
_cell.length_a   1.000
_cell.length_b   1.000
_cell.length_c   1.000
_cell.angle_alpha   90.00
_cell.angle_beta   90.00
_cell.angle_gamma   90.00
#
_symmetry.space_group_name_H-M   'P 1'
#
loop_
_entity.id
_entity.type
_entity.pdbx_description
1 polymer ?
#
loop_
_entity_poly.entity_id
_entity_poly.type
_entity_poly.pdbx_seq_one_letter_code
_entity_poly.pdbx_strand_id
1 'polypeptide(L)'
;MSSLVAKLHDAAVAPEAWPDALTALTDAAGVAGAALIIFNKSTGKVDEAHFCGLSAGFKSDYVRHYAALDPYAPLLDGSWKELSECLPDRLLRSSEWYNDFILTCGVRDILGARLVDTSGHCVIFGIHQQIGRSFPDSVDSVVNLADIPLKHAAWRHIERLSSPRPAIFDLSQTEVSAEGSRFYFHVDNGSRYPDETGSVFSTADDATAHAIVVAQELAEDGSWHGSSILVTDDRGHEIVRVRIGR
;
A
#
# COMPACT_ATOMS: atom_id res chain seq x y z
N MET A 1 18.29 -9.41 14.82
CA MET A 1 18.19 -10.08 13.50
C MET A 1 16.83 -10.76 13.27
N SER A 2 16.29 -11.58 14.19
CA SER A 2 14.91 -12.11 14.08
C SER A 2 13.83 -11.03 14.00
N SER A 3 14.06 -9.88 14.65
CA SER A 3 13.17 -8.71 14.60
C SER A 3 13.03 -8.10 13.19
N LEU A 4 14.11 -8.05 12.40
CA LEU A 4 14.08 -7.40 11.08
C LEU A 4 13.22 -8.19 10.08
N VAL A 5 13.41 -9.50 10.01
CA VAL A 5 12.63 -10.37 9.11
C VAL A 5 11.15 -10.34 9.48
N ALA A 6 10.83 -10.31 10.78
CA ALA A 6 9.46 -10.16 11.25
C ALA A 6 8.84 -8.83 10.80
N LYS A 7 9.55 -7.71 10.94
CA LYS A 7 9.08 -6.40 10.48
C LYS A 7 8.89 -6.33 8.97
N LEU A 8 9.76 -6.97 8.19
CA LEU A 8 9.58 -7.07 6.74
C LEU A 8 8.38 -7.95 6.37
N HIS A 9 8.12 -9.01 7.14
CA HIS A 9 6.89 -9.80 6.99
C HIS A 9 5.64 -8.97 7.33
N ASP A 10 5.66 -8.17 8.38
CA ASP A 10 4.56 -7.28 8.73
C ASP A 10 4.27 -6.29 7.58
N ALA A 11 5.31 -5.70 6.98
CA ALA A 11 5.17 -4.84 5.79
C ALA A 11 4.66 -5.61 4.56
N ALA A 12 4.96 -6.90 4.44
CA ALA A 12 4.40 -7.77 3.43
C ALA A 12 2.90 -8.00 3.63
N VAL A 13 2.37 -7.92 4.85
CA VAL A 13 0.94 -8.06 5.18
C VAL A 13 0.21 -6.71 5.07
N ALA A 14 0.77 -5.65 5.64
CA ALA A 14 0.16 -4.34 5.76
C ALA A 14 1.12 -3.23 5.28
N PRO A 15 0.77 -2.44 4.24
CA PRO A 15 1.60 -1.32 3.77
C PRO A 15 1.96 -0.29 4.86
N GLU A 16 1.11 -0.12 5.86
CA GLU A 16 1.29 0.82 6.95
C GLU A 16 2.49 0.45 7.85
N ALA A 17 2.98 -0.80 7.76
CA ALA A 17 4.14 -1.27 8.51
C ALA A 17 5.49 -0.98 7.81
N TRP A 18 5.49 -0.41 6.60
CA TRP A 18 6.74 -0.03 5.91
C TRP A 18 7.63 0.93 6.71
N PRO A 19 7.13 2.01 7.34
CA PRO A 19 7.97 2.90 8.15
C PRO A 19 8.76 2.15 9.24
N ASP A 20 8.08 1.28 10.00
CA ASP A 20 8.69 0.44 11.04
C ASP A 20 9.73 -0.52 10.47
N ALA A 21 9.45 -1.13 9.32
CA ALA A 21 10.37 -2.05 8.66
C ALA A 21 11.62 -1.34 8.15
N LEU A 22 11.47 -0.13 7.62
CA LEU A 22 12.60 0.71 7.21
C LEU A 22 13.44 1.12 8.41
N THR A 23 12.82 1.56 9.52
CA THR A 23 13.56 1.88 10.75
C THR A 23 14.32 0.67 11.29
N ALA A 24 13.69 -0.50 11.35
CA ALA A 24 14.36 -1.72 11.81
C ALA A 24 15.55 -2.10 10.91
N LEU A 25 15.44 -1.87 9.59
CA LEU A 25 16.52 -2.10 8.64
C LEU A 25 17.65 -1.10 8.85
N THR A 26 17.34 0.19 8.99
CA THR A 26 18.37 1.22 9.18
C THR A 26 19.12 1.03 10.49
N ASP A 27 18.41 0.67 11.56
CA ASP A 27 19.00 0.39 12.87
C ASP A 27 19.91 -0.84 12.82
N ALA A 28 19.47 -1.90 12.14
CA ALA A 28 20.27 -3.12 11.97
C ALA A 28 21.51 -2.88 11.11
N ALA A 29 21.39 -2.08 10.04
CA ALA A 29 22.48 -1.76 9.13
C ALA A 29 23.43 -0.70 9.69
N GLY A 30 23.02 0.09 10.69
CA GLY A 30 23.80 1.20 11.23
C GLY A 30 23.88 2.42 10.30
N VAL A 31 22.89 2.57 9.42
CA VAL A 31 22.85 3.59 8.36
C VAL A 31 21.85 4.70 8.70
N ALA A 32 22.05 5.86 8.08
CA ALA A 32 21.35 7.08 8.48
C ALA A 32 19.96 7.26 7.86
N GLY A 33 19.59 6.40 6.90
CA GLY A 33 18.26 6.42 6.29
C GLY A 33 18.11 5.38 5.19
N ALA A 34 16.88 5.22 4.75
CA ALA A 34 16.51 4.37 3.62
C ALA A 34 15.23 4.89 2.96
N ALA A 35 15.02 4.49 1.72
CA ALA A 35 13.82 4.80 0.95
C ALA A 35 13.33 3.57 0.18
N LEU A 36 12.01 3.37 0.16
CA LEU A 36 11.30 2.48 -0.75
C LEU A 36 10.40 3.34 -1.64
N ILE A 37 10.47 3.16 -2.96
CA ILE A 37 9.69 3.95 -3.91
C ILE A 37 9.01 3.00 -4.90
N ILE A 38 7.71 3.20 -5.10
CA ILE A 38 6.87 2.44 -6.02
C ILE A 38 6.52 3.34 -7.20
N PHE A 39 7.07 3.02 -8.36
CA PHE A 39 6.79 3.70 -9.61
C PHE A 39 5.70 2.97 -10.39
N ASN A 40 4.78 3.74 -10.95
CA ASN A 40 3.79 3.29 -11.89
C ASN A 40 4.28 3.58 -13.31
N LYS A 41 4.49 2.53 -14.09
CA LYS A 41 5.02 2.62 -15.45
C LYS A 41 4.01 3.18 -16.44
N SER A 42 2.72 3.02 -16.16
CA SER A 42 1.66 3.54 -17.03
C SER A 42 1.53 5.06 -16.93
N THR A 43 1.71 5.62 -15.73
CA THR A 43 1.63 7.07 -15.50
C THR A 43 2.98 7.75 -15.54
N GLY A 44 4.08 7.00 -15.39
CA GLY A 44 5.44 7.52 -15.24
C GLY A 44 5.65 8.24 -13.90
N LYS A 45 4.79 8.02 -12.91
CA LYS A 45 4.81 8.72 -11.61
C LYS A 45 5.08 7.75 -10.46
N VAL A 46 5.39 8.32 -9.29
CA VAL A 46 5.45 7.58 -8.04
C VAL A 46 4.03 7.43 -7.49
N ASP A 47 3.58 6.19 -7.31
CA ASP A 47 2.30 5.88 -6.65
C ASP A 47 2.47 5.99 -5.13
N GLU A 48 3.54 5.40 -4.60
CA GLU A 48 3.85 5.41 -3.17
C GLU A 48 5.35 5.55 -2.89
N ALA A 49 5.68 6.17 -1.75
CA ALA A 49 7.05 6.27 -1.26
C ALA A 49 7.07 6.23 0.27
N HIS A 50 8.04 5.49 0.82
CA HIS A 50 8.30 5.39 2.25
C HIS A 50 9.75 5.75 2.52
N PHE A 51 9.97 6.83 3.26
CA PHE A 51 11.31 7.34 3.57
C PHE A 51 11.52 7.29 5.09
N CYS A 52 12.73 7.00 5.52
CA CYS A 52 13.12 7.01 6.93
C CYS A 52 14.49 7.67 7.14
N GLY A 53 14.75 8.10 8.37
CA GLY A 53 16.00 8.76 8.73
C GLY A 53 16.20 10.09 7.99
N LEU A 54 17.40 10.30 7.45
CA LEU A 54 17.83 11.54 6.80
C LEU A 54 16.87 12.11 5.75
N SER A 55 16.21 11.26 4.97
CA SER A 55 15.31 11.71 3.89
C SER A 55 13.85 11.83 4.33
N ALA A 56 13.47 11.41 5.54
CA ALA A 56 12.06 11.27 5.94
C ALA A 56 11.23 12.56 5.73
N GLY A 57 11.82 13.73 6.03
CA GLY A 57 11.18 15.03 5.87
C GLY A 57 11.02 15.51 4.42
N PHE A 58 11.68 14.86 3.46
CA PHE A 58 11.76 15.32 2.06
C PHE A 58 10.92 14.49 1.08
N LYS A 59 10.12 13.54 1.59
CA LYS A 59 9.28 12.65 0.76
C LYS A 59 8.43 13.41 -0.26
N SER A 60 7.73 14.46 0.17
CA SER A 60 6.80 15.21 -0.69
C SER A 60 7.53 15.92 -1.84
N ASP A 61 8.71 16.47 -1.58
CA ASP A 61 9.52 17.13 -2.61
C ASP A 61 10.06 16.13 -3.62
N TYR A 62 10.46 14.94 -3.14
CA TYR A 62 10.86 13.86 -4.03
C TYR A 62 9.74 13.46 -4.99
N VAL A 63 8.56 13.11 -4.45
CA VAL A 63 7.42 12.65 -5.25
C VAL A 63 6.97 13.71 -6.26
N ARG A 64 6.97 14.99 -5.85
CA ARG A 64 6.48 16.09 -6.68
C ARG A 64 7.44 16.49 -7.80
N HIS A 65 8.75 16.40 -7.57
CA HIS A 65 9.76 17.01 -8.44
C HIS A 65 10.91 16.07 -8.74
N TYR A 66 11.63 15.63 -7.71
CA TYR A 66 12.92 14.96 -7.92
C TYR A 66 12.80 13.54 -8.49
N ALA A 67 11.68 12.85 -8.32
CA ALA A 67 11.48 11.51 -8.88
C ALA A 67 11.63 11.47 -10.41
N ALA A 68 11.23 12.54 -11.12
CA ALA A 68 11.38 12.63 -12.57
C ALA A 68 12.81 12.99 -13.01
N LEU A 69 13.62 13.51 -12.08
CA LEU A 69 15.00 13.94 -12.30
C LEU A 69 16.03 12.91 -11.83
N ASP A 70 15.60 11.84 -11.16
CA ASP A 70 16.45 10.79 -10.60
C ASP A 70 17.18 10.04 -11.72
N PRO A 71 18.51 10.24 -11.88
CA PRO A 71 19.28 9.58 -12.92
C PRO A 71 19.72 8.16 -12.52
N TYR A 72 19.51 7.78 -11.26
CA TYR A 72 19.99 6.55 -10.66
C TYR A 72 18.94 5.44 -10.70
N ALA A 73 17.67 5.76 -10.44
CA ALA A 73 16.56 4.80 -10.50
C ALA A 73 16.52 3.96 -11.82
N PRO A 74 16.77 4.54 -13.02
CA PRO A 74 16.79 3.77 -14.26
C PRO A 74 17.95 2.74 -14.36
N LEU A 75 19.03 2.90 -13.59
CA LEU A 75 20.25 2.09 -13.67
C LEU A 75 20.22 0.82 -12.78
N LEU A 76 19.21 0.72 -11.91
CA LEU A 76 19.01 -0.41 -11.01
C LEU A 76 18.36 -1.59 -11.73
N ASP A 77 18.93 -2.79 -11.62
CA ASP A 77 18.54 -3.99 -12.37
C ASP A 77 18.32 -5.25 -11.50
N GLY A 78 18.23 -5.06 -10.17
CA GLY A 78 18.00 -6.14 -9.20
C GLY A 78 19.24 -6.57 -8.43
N SER A 79 20.42 -6.18 -8.91
CA SER A 79 21.64 -6.18 -8.10
C SER A 79 21.73 -4.92 -7.25
N TRP A 80 22.40 -5.04 -6.10
CA TRP A 80 22.73 -3.90 -5.25
C TRP A 80 23.95 -3.19 -5.83
N LYS A 81 23.81 -1.88 -6.09
CA LYS A 81 24.86 -1.05 -6.68
C LYS A 81 24.96 0.26 -5.94
N GLU A 82 26.14 0.82 -5.80
CA GLU A 82 26.28 2.18 -5.28
C GLU A 82 25.96 3.21 -6.38
N LEU A 83 25.42 4.36 -5.99
CA LEU A 83 25.17 5.47 -6.89
C LEU A 83 26.48 5.97 -7.52
N SER A 84 27.56 6.05 -6.74
CA SER A 84 28.88 6.46 -7.24
C SER A 84 29.53 5.47 -8.22
N GLU A 85 29.19 4.18 -8.13
CA GLU A 85 29.61 3.16 -9.11
C GLU A 85 28.84 3.30 -10.43
N CYS A 86 27.58 3.73 -10.36
CA CYS A 86 26.71 3.86 -11.52
C CYS A 86 26.92 5.18 -12.27
N LEU A 87 27.20 6.26 -11.55
CA LEU A 87 27.26 7.61 -12.10
C LEU A 87 28.58 8.29 -11.72
N PRO A 88 29.40 8.71 -12.71
CA PRO A 88 30.62 9.44 -12.41
C PRO A 88 30.32 10.79 -11.76
N ASP A 89 31.20 11.23 -10.86
CA ASP A 89 31.08 12.50 -10.13
C ASP A 89 30.74 13.71 -11.01
N ARG A 90 31.23 13.74 -12.25
CA ARG A 90 30.95 14.84 -13.19
C ARG A 90 29.45 14.97 -13.45
N LEU A 91 28.72 13.85 -13.61
CA LEU A 91 27.28 13.85 -13.84
C LEU A 91 26.52 14.19 -12.56
N LEU A 92 26.96 13.66 -11.41
CA LEU A 92 26.37 13.98 -10.11
C LEU A 92 26.49 15.48 -9.79
N ARG A 93 27.64 16.10 -10.06
CA ARG A 93 27.85 17.56 -9.88
C ARG A 93 26.97 18.44 -10.74
N SER A 94 26.43 17.94 -11.85
CA SER A 94 25.48 18.67 -12.70
C SER A 94 24.01 18.30 -12.46
N SER A 95 23.75 17.30 -11.59
CA SER A 95 22.41 16.79 -11.34
C SER A 95 21.70 17.63 -10.29
N GLU A 96 20.57 18.22 -10.64
CA GLU A 96 19.69 18.93 -9.70
C GLU A 96 19.21 17.98 -8.59
N TRP A 97 18.77 16.78 -8.95
CA TRP A 97 18.40 15.73 -8.00
C TRP A 97 19.51 15.45 -6.98
N TYR A 98 20.77 15.38 -7.42
CA TYR A 98 21.86 15.09 -6.50
C TYR A 98 22.18 16.29 -5.60
N ASN A 99 22.37 17.47 -6.18
CA ASN A 99 22.86 18.63 -5.44
C ASN A 99 21.79 19.27 -4.55
N ASP A 100 20.54 19.31 -5.01
CA ASP A 100 19.49 20.08 -4.34
C ASP A 100 18.60 19.17 -3.46
N PHE A 101 18.57 17.86 -3.73
CA PHE A 101 17.82 16.90 -2.93
C PHE A 101 18.72 15.96 -2.12
N ILE A 102 19.58 15.15 -2.76
CA ILE A 102 20.39 14.14 -2.06
C ILE A 102 21.33 14.77 -1.03
N LEU A 103 22.10 15.79 -1.43
CA LEU A 103 22.99 16.48 -0.49
C LEU A 103 22.22 17.25 0.60
N THR A 104 21.07 17.84 0.27
CA THR A 104 20.21 18.54 1.25
C THR A 104 19.65 17.59 2.30
N CYS A 105 19.34 16.34 1.93
CA CYS A 105 18.99 15.30 2.89
C CYS A 105 20.17 14.90 3.81
N GLY A 106 21.40 15.34 3.52
CA GLY A 106 22.61 14.93 4.23
C GLY A 106 23.17 13.59 3.74
N VAL A 107 22.75 13.15 2.54
CA VAL A 107 23.15 11.88 1.92
C VAL A 107 24.28 12.14 0.93
N ARG A 108 25.28 11.25 0.91
CA ARG A 108 26.45 11.33 0.01
C ARG A 108 26.38 10.32 -1.12
N ASP A 109 25.96 9.11 -0.79
CA ASP A 109 25.87 7.98 -1.70
C ASP A 109 24.65 7.13 -1.30
N ILE A 110 24.26 6.25 -2.21
CA ILE A 110 23.09 5.38 -2.04
C ILE A 110 23.48 3.99 -2.52
N LEU A 111 23.30 2.98 -1.66
CA LEU A 111 23.34 1.59 -2.06
C LEU A 111 21.91 1.15 -2.34
N GLY A 112 21.61 0.85 -3.60
CA GLY A 112 20.24 0.63 -4.06
C GLY A 112 20.08 -0.55 -4.99
N ALA A 113 18.84 -1.04 -5.06
CA ALA A 113 18.43 -2.15 -5.91
C ALA A 113 16.99 -1.98 -6.38
N ARG A 114 16.68 -2.57 -7.55
CA ARG A 114 15.31 -2.79 -7.99
C ARG A 114 14.80 -4.08 -7.37
N LEU A 115 13.82 -3.98 -6.47
CA LEU A 115 13.32 -5.15 -5.76
C LEU A 115 12.32 -5.95 -6.60
N VAL A 116 11.43 -5.24 -7.30
CA VAL A 116 10.34 -5.82 -8.09
C VAL A 116 10.22 -5.05 -9.38
N ASP A 117 10.01 -5.78 -10.47
CA ASP A 117 9.79 -5.22 -11.78
C ASP A 117 8.68 -6.00 -12.50
N THR A 118 7.52 -5.37 -12.67
CA THR A 118 6.34 -5.94 -13.35
C THR A 118 6.01 -5.14 -14.61
N SER A 119 4.97 -5.52 -15.35
CA SER A 119 4.49 -4.72 -16.48
C SER A 119 3.93 -3.37 -16.06
N GLY A 120 3.27 -3.29 -14.89
CA GLY A 120 2.60 -2.07 -14.39
C GLY A 120 3.45 -1.23 -13.44
N HIS A 121 4.27 -1.87 -12.61
CA HIS A 121 4.98 -1.21 -11.52
C HIS A 121 6.44 -1.65 -11.39
N CYS A 122 7.26 -0.77 -10.83
CA CYS A 122 8.63 -1.02 -10.43
C CYS A 122 8.81 -0.56 -8.99
N VAL A 123 9.48 -1.37 -8.16
CA VAL A 123 9.83 -1.00 -6.79
C VAL A 123 11.34 -0.89 -6.69
N ILE A 124 11.82 0.28 -6.26
CA ILE A 124 13.22 0.49 -5.93
C ILE A 124 13.41 0.70 -4.44
N PHE A 125 14.58 0.33 -3.96
CA PHE A 125 14.99 0.51 -2.58
C PHE A 125 16.41 1.07 -2.53
N GLY A 126 16.65 1.97 -1.59
CA GLY A 126 17.96 2.59 -1.39
C GLY A 126 18.28 2.77 0.09
N ILE A 127 19.53 2.52 0.45
CA ILE A 127 20.11 2.78 1.77
C ILE A 127 21.06 3.96 1.66
N HIS A 128 20.96 4.91 2.57
CA HIS A 128 21.69 6.18 2.50
C HIS A 128 23.02 6.14 3.26
N GLN A 129 24.10 6.47 2.55
CA GLN A 129 25.36 6.84 3.17
C GLN A 129 25.29 8.31 3.60
N GLN A 130 25.54 8.58 4.88
CA GLN A 130 25.59 9.94 5.39
C GLN A 130 26.87 10.67 4.94
N ILE A 131 26.78 11.97 4.66
CA ILE A 131 27.95 12.82 4.41
C ILE A 131 28.97 12.71 5.56
N GLY A 132 30.24 12.48 5.19
CA GLY A 132 31.35 12.34 6.13
C GLY A 132 31.44 10.98 6.82
N ARG A 133 30.63 9.99 6.43
CA ARG A 133 30.69 8.61 6.91
C ARG A 133 30.77 7.63 5.75
N SER A 134 31.44 6.49 5.95
CA SER A 134 31.37 5.35 5.03
C SER A 134 30.17 4.46 5.38
N PHE A 135 29.75 3.60 4.45
CA PHE A 135 28.85 2.51 4.81
C PHE A 135 29.49 1.63 5.90
N PRO A 136 28.74 1.26 6.96
CA PRO A 136 29.22 0.30 7.95
C PRO A 136 29.45 -1.09 7.34
N ASP A 137 30.42 -1.85 7.87
CA ASP A 137 30.67 -3.25 7.48
C ASP A 137 29.45 -4.17 7.65
N SER A 138 28.49 -3.78 8.51
CA SER A 138 27.24 -4.51 8.72
C SER A 138 26.28 -4.45 7.53
N VAL A 139 26.44 -3.49 6.62
CA VAL A 139 25.49 -3.27 5.50
C VAL A 139 25.36 -4.52 4.65
N ASP A 140 26.46 -5.11 4.20
CA ASP A 140 26.43 -6.32 3.34
C ASP A 140 25.71 -7.49 4.03
N SER A 141 25.98 -7.69 5.32
CA SER A 141 25.34 -8.77 6.09
C SER A 141 23.84 -8.55 6.24
N VAL A 142 23.42 -7.30 6.47
CA VAL A 142 22.01 -6.94 6.61
C VAL A 142 21.28 -7.01 5.28
N VAL A 143 21.88 -6.50 4.20
CA VAL A 143 21.37 -6.61 2.84
C VAL A 143 21.18 -8.07 2.45
N ASN A 144 22.19 -8.93 2.66
CA ASN A 144 22.09 -10.35 2.36
C ASN A 144 20.98 -11.05 3.17
N LEU A 145 20.81 -10.69 4.45
CA LEU A 145 19.73 -11.20 5.28
C LEU A 145 18.34 -10.73 4.80
N ALA A 146 18.24 -9.46 4.39
CA ALA A 146 16.99 -8.80 4.05
C ALA A 146 16.56 -9.01 2.59
N ASP A 147 17.45 -9.37 1.67
CA ASP A 147 17.19 -9.36 0.22
C ASP A 147 15.93 -10.13 -0.17
N ILE A 148 15.82 -11.39 0.26
CA ILE A 148 14.64 -12.23 -0.05
C ILE A 148 13.38 -11.71 0.65
N PRO A 149 13.35 -11.47 1.98
CA PRO A 149 12.18 -10.92 2.65
C PRO A 149 11.72 -9.57 2.08
N LEU A 150 12.66 -8.70 1.72
CA LEU A 150 12.40 -7.36 1.20
C LEU A 150 11.77 -7.43 -0.20
N LYS A 151 12.30 -8.28 -1.10
CA LYS A 151 11.70 -8.55 -2.42
C LYS A 151 10.30 -9.15 -2.28
N HIS A 152 10.11 -10.10 -1.37
CA HIS A 152 8.80 -10.69 -1.11
C HIS A 152 7.80 -9.65 -0.60
N ALA A 153 8.19 -8.82 0.38
CA ALA A 153 7.34 -7.75 0.91
C ALA A 153 6.95 -6.73 -0.16
N ALA A 154 7.92 -6.29 -0.97
CA ALA A 154 7.68 -5.38 -2.09
C ALA A 154 6.71 -6.00 -3.11
N TRP A 155 6.83 -7.29 -3.41
CA TRP A 155 5.97 -7.97 -4.36
C TRP A 155 4.52 -8.05 -3.87
N ARG A 156 4.31 -8.43 -2.59
CA ARG A 156 2.98 -8.43 -1.96
C ARG A 156 2.36 -7.03 -1.92
N HIS A 157 3.18 -5.99 -1.81
CA HIS A 157 2.70 -4.61 -1.92
C HIS A 157 2.17 -4.32 -3.33
N ILE A 158 2.93 -4.64 -4.38
CA ILE A 158 2.46 -4.46 -5.76
C ILE A 158 1.20 -5.27 -6.07
N GLU A 159 1.09 -6.50 -5.57
CA GLU A 159 -0.13 -7.30 -5.74
C GLU A 159 -1.37 -6.60 -5.18
N ARG A 160 -1.26 -5.95 -4.01
CA ARG A 160 -2.37 -5.20 -3.43
C ARG A 160 -2.75 -3.98 -4.25
N LEU A 161 -1.75 -3.27 -4.80
CA LEU A 161 -1.99 -2.11 -5.68
C LEU A 161 -2.61 -2.52 -7.01
N SER A 162 -2.25 -3.71 -7.51
CA SER A 162 -2.77 -4.27 -8.77
C SER A 162 -4.10 -5.01 -8.58
N SER A 163 -4.41 -5.43 -7.36
CA SER A 163 -5.69 -6.04 -7.03
C SER A 163 -6.77 -4.95 -7.08
N PRO A 164 -7.94 -5.22 -7.66
CA PRO A 164 -9.06 -4.30 -7.55
C PRO A 164 -9.35 -4.12 -6.07
N ARG A 165 -9.13 -2.91 -5.56
CA ARG A 165 -9.54 -2.51 -4.22
C ARG A 165 -11.06 -2.81 -4.14
N PRO A 166 -11.56 -3.51 -3.11
CA PRO A 166 -12.99 -3.45 -2.85
C PRO A 166 -13.31 -1.96 -2.69
N ALA A 167 -14.24 -1.47 -3.50
CA ALA A 167 -14.64 -0.06 -3.47
C ALA A 167 -15.28 0.23 -2.12
N ILE A 168 -14.47 0.71 -1.17
CA ILE A 168 -14.95 1.61 -0.13
C ILE A 168 -15.34 2.88 -0.87
N PHE A 169 -16.65 3.10 -0.95
CA PHE A 169 -17.29 4.31 -1.43
C PHE A 169 -16.60 5.56 -0.86
N ASP A 170 -16.11 6.44 -1.73
CA ASP A 170 -16.15 7.87 -1.45
C ASP A 170 -16.70 8.61 -2.67
N LEU A 171 -17.61 9.51 -2.36
CA LEU A 171 -18.55 10.19 -3.21
C LEU A 171 -17.87 11.39 -3.88
N SER A 172 -17.68 11.38 -5.19
CA SER A 172 -17.89 12.58 -6.02
C SER A 172 -17.77 12.28 -7.51
N GLN A 173 -18.95 12.25 -8.14
CA GLN A 173 -19.26 12.68 -9.51
C GLN A 173 -18.69 11.81 -10.65
N THR A 174 -19.49 10.85 -11.16
CA THR A 174 -20.34 10.91 -12.40
C THR A 174 -19.53 11.01 -13.69
N GLU A 175 -19.67 10.11 -14.67
CA GLU A 175 -20.91 9.70 -15.39
C GLU A 175 -20.92 8.16 -15.68
N VAL A 176 -21.84 7.33 -15.15
CA VAL A 176 -23.17 6.89 -15.69
C VAL A 176 -23.04 6.08 -17.00
N SER A 177 -23.41 4.78 -17.13
CA SER A 177 -24.61 4.06 -16.67
C SER A 177 -24.38 2.54 -16.49
N ALA A 178 -24.87 1.96 -15.38
CA ALA A 178 -25.37 0.59 -15.33
C ALA A 178 -26.48 0.53 -14.26
N GLU A 179 -27.71 0.25 -14.67
CA GLU A 179 -28.91 0.25 -13.80
C GLU A 179 -28.84 -0.91 -12.79
N GLY A 180 -28.76 -0.59 -11.49
CA GLY A 180 -28.99 -1.55 -10.41
C GLY A 180 -30.48 -1.68 -10.07
N SER A 181 -30.89 -2.84 -9.53
CA SER A 181 -32.26 -3.12 -9.07
C SER A 181 -32.43 -2.82 -7.58
N ARG A 182 -33.62 -2.39 -7.13
CA ARG A 182 -33.87 -2.03 -5.72
C ARG A 182 -34.33 -3.24 -4.91
N PHE A 183 -33.71 -3.46 -3.76
CA PHE A 183 -34.00 -4.53 -2.81
C PHE A 183 -34.33 -3.94 -1.43
N TYR A 184 -35.19 -4.59 -0.66
CA TYR A 184 -35.67 -4.11 0.63
C TYR A 184 -35.32 -5.09 1.75
N PHE A 185 -34.94 -4.56 2.91
CA PHE A 185 -34.38 -5.35 4.01
C PHE A 185 -35.25 -5.20 5.25
N HIS A 186 -36.25 -6.07 5.40
CA HIS A 186 -37.19 -6.00 6.50
C HIS A 186 -36.69 -6.81 7.70
N VAL A 187 -36.76 -6.25 8.90
CA VAL A 187 -36.43 -7.00 10.11
C VAL A 187 -37.69 -7.65 10.66
N ASP A 188 -37.63 -8.95 10.95
CA ASP A 188 -38.72 -9.75 11.49
C ASP A 188 -38.29 -10.40 12.80
N ASN A 189 -38.96 -10.05 13.89
CA ASN A 189 -38.76 -10.63 15.22
C ASN A 189 -40.07 -11.16 15.84
N GLY A 190 -41.05 -11.49 14.98
CA GLY A 190 -42.44 -11.74 15.37
C GLY A 190 -43.35 -10.53 15.15
N SER A 191 -42.77 -9.34 14.99
CA SER A 191 -43.39 -8.18 14.34
C SER A 191 -42.51 -7.76 13.15
N ARG A 192 -43.12 -7.50 11.99
CA ARG A 192 -42.39 -7.10 10.78
C ARG A 192 -42.13 -5.60 10.80
N TYR A 193 -40.87 -5.21 10.76
CA TYR A 193 -40.40 -3.83 10.60
C TYR A 193 -39.95 -3.66 9.14
N PRO A 194 -40.81 -3.10 8.28
CA PRO A 194 -40.47 -2.98 6.88
C PRO A 194 -39.46 -1.85 6.67
N ASP A 195 -38.36 -2.16 5.99
CA ASP A 195 -37.65 -1.14 5.23
C ASP A 195 -38.50 -0.71 4.03
N GLU A 196 -38.97 0.54 4.05
CA GLU A 196 -39.76 1.17 2.97
C GLU A 196 -38.87 1.92 1.97
N THR A 197 -37.59 2.12 2.30
CA THR A 197 -36.66 2.89 1.46
C THR A 197 -36.00 1.98 0.43
N GLY A 198 -35.53 0.83 0.90
CA GLY A 198 -34.78 -0.12 0.09
C GLY A 198 -33.45 0.44 -0.41
N SER A 199 -32.57 -0.46 -0.79
CA SER A 199 -31.22 -0.17 -1.27
C SER A 199 -31.03 -0.77 -2.67
N VAL A 200 -30.36 -0.03 -3.55
CA VAL A 200 -30.15 -0.45 -4.93
C VAL A 200 -28.86 -1.26 -5.03
N PHE A 201 -28.97 -2.48 -5.56
CA PHE A 201 -27.86 -3.38 -5.81
C PHE A 201 -27.88 -3.87 -7.25
N SER A 202 -26.70 -4.18 -7.77
CA SER A 202 -26.56 -4.68 -9.14
C SER A 202 -27.12 -6.10 -9.30
N THR A 203 -27.06 -6.92 -8.24
CA THR A 203 -27.55 -8.30 -8.24
C THR A 203 -28.19 -8.70 -6.90
N ALA A 204 -28.97 -9.78 -6.92
CA ALA A 204 -29.57 -10.36 -5.71
C ALA A 204 -28.52 -10.96 -4.75
N ASP A 205 -27.39 -11.42 -5.28
CA ASP A 205 -26.27 -11.93 -4.48
C ASP A 205 -25.58 -10.80 -3.71
N ASP A 206 -25.43 -9.62 -4.32
CA ASP A 206 -24.89 -8.43 -3.64
C ASP A 206 -25.83 -7.94 -2.53
N ALA A 207 -27.14 -7.93 -2.79
CA ALA A 207 -28.14 -7.64 -1.78
C ALA A 207 -28.08 -8.67 -0.63
N THR A 208 -27.91 -9.94 -0.95
CA THR A 208 -27.76 -11.02 0.06
C THR A 208 -26.52 -10.84 0.92
N ALA A 209 -25.38 -10.54 0.30
CA ALA A 209 -24.13 -10.26 1.01
C ALA A 209 -24.28 -9.05 1.95
N HIS A 210 -24.97 -8.01 1.49
CA HIS A 210 -25.27 -6.85 2.32
C HIS A 210 -26.16 -7.22 3.51
N ALA A 211 -27.21 -8.03 3.33
CA ALA A 211 -28.05 -8.50 4.44
C ALA A 211 -27.27 -9.27 5.50
N ILE A 212 -26.24 -10.04 5.11
CA ILE A 212 -25.38 -10.76 6.04
C ILE A 212 -24.56 -9.79 6.89
N VAL A 213 -24.02 -8.74 6.28
CA VAL A 213 -23.28 -7.68 7.01
C VAL A 213 -24.20 -6.98 8.01
N VAL A 214 -25.38 -6.54 7.56
CA VAL A 214 -26.35 -5.87 8.46
C VAL A 214 -26.79 -6.80 9.59
N ALA A 215 -26.96 -8.10 9.33
CA ALA A 215 -27.30 -9.08 10.36
C ALA A 215 -26.16 -9.28 11.38
N GLN A 216 -24.89 -9.15 10.98
CA GLN A 216 -23.75 -9.20 11.88
C GLN A 216 -23.69 -7.94 12.74
N GLU A 217 -23.85 -6.76 12.15
CA GLU A 217 -23.86 -5.48 12.87
C GLU A 217 -24.98 -5.43 13.92
N LEU A 218 -26.20 -5.85 13.54
CA LEU A 218 -27.33 -5.91 14.46
C LEU A 218 -27.16 -6.98 15.55
N ALA A 219 -26.36 -8.02 15.28
CA ALA A 219 -26.02 -9.00 16.30
C ALA A 219 -25.02 -8.43 17.32
N GLU A 220 -24.11 -7.53 16.94
CA GLU A 220 -23.18 -6.91 17.88
C GLU A 220 -23.87 -6.04 18.93
N ASP A 221 -24.97 -5.38 18.56
CA ASP A 221 -25.78 -4.57 19.50
C ASP A 221 -26.56 -5.42 20.52
N GLY A 222 -26.65 -6.75 20.33
CA GLY A 222 -27.29 -7.64 21.30
C GLY A 222 -28.83 -7.62 21.28
N SER A 223 -29.41 -6.47 20.97
CA SER A 223 -30.84 -6.14 21.07
C SER A 223 -31.74 -6.84 20.04
N TRP A 224 -31.16 -7.36 18.95
CA TRP A 224 -31.89 -7.98 17.83
C TRP A 224 -31.67 -9.50 17.70
N HIS A 225 -31.00 -10.13 18.66
CA HIS A 225 -30.75 -11.58 18.64
C HIS A 225 -32.05 -12.39 18.54
N GLY A 226 -32.07 -13.38 17.64
CA GLY A 226 -33.24 -14.22 17.37
C GLY A 226 -34.22 -13.63 16.35
N SER A 227 -33.94 -12.41 15.86
CA SER A 227 -34.65 -11.80 14.73
C SER A 227 -34.04 -12.26 13.40
N SER A 228 -34.71 -11.94 12.28
CA SER A 228 -34.18 -12.23 10.94
C SER A 228 -34.35 -11.02 10.02
N ILE A 229 -33.37 -10.80 9.14
CA ILE A 229 -33.48 -9.86 8.02
C ILE A 229 -34.03 -10.62 6.82
N LEU A 230 -35.15 -10.12 6.31
CA LEU A 230 -35.82 -10.60 5.13
C LEU A 230 -35.52 -9.66 3.96
N VAL A 231 -34.89 -10.19 2.91
CA VAL A 231 -34.58 -9.44 1.69
C VAL A 231 -35.65 -9.72 0.64
N THR A 232 -36.26 -8.66 0.10
CA THR A 232 -37.20 -8.77 -1.02
C THR A 232 -36.80 -7.90 -2.21
N ASP A 233 -37.19 -8.32 -3.42
CA ASP A 233 -37.09 -7.45 -4.61
C ASP A 233 -38.15 -6.35 -4.63
N ASP A 234 -38.14 -5.53 -5.67
CA ASP A 234 -39.11 -4.45 -5.93
C ASP A 234 -40.54 -4.93 -6.18
N ARG A 235 -40.74 -6.23 -6.38
CA ARG A 235 -42.04 -6.89 -6.53
C ARG A 235 -42.49 -7.56 -5.22
N GLY A 236 -41.69 -7.47 -4.16
CA GLY A 236 -41.95 -8.05 -2.85
C GLY A 236 -41.67 -9.56 -2.77
N HIS A 237 -40.92 -10.13 -3.71
CA HIS A 237 -40.52 -11.52 -3.69
C HIS A 237 -39.37 -11.73 -2.70
N GLU A 238 -39.51 -12.68 -1.76
CA GLU A 238 -38.47 -13.04 -0.80
C GLU A 238 -37.30 -13.72 -1.52
N ILE A 239 -36.13 -13.09 -1.48
CA ILE A 239 -34.88 -13.57 -2.07
C ILE A 239 -34.14 -14.42 -1.06
N VAL A 240 -33.96 -13.89 0.15
CA VAL A 240 -33.21 -14.55 1.21
C VAL A 240 -33.65 -14.05 2.58
N ARG A 241 -33.54 -14.94 3.59
CA ARG A 241 -33.76 -14.62 4.99
C ARG A 241 -32.51 -14.97 5.80
N VAL A 242 -31.96 -13.97 6.47
CA VAL A 242 -30.71 -14.08 7.25
C VAL A 242 -31.03 -13.91 8.73
N ARG A 243 -30.58 -14.84 9.59
CA ARG A 243 -30.77 -14.73 11.04
C ARG A 243 -29.78 -13.75 11.66
N ILE A 244 -30.25 -12.98 12.62
CA ILE A 244 -29.45 -12.05 13.42
C ILE A 244 -29.02 -12.77 14.71
N GLY A 245 -27.71 -12.99 14.85
CA GLY A 245 -27.15 -13.81 15.94
C GLY A 245 -27.35 -15.32 15.71
N ARG A 246 -26.92 -16.14 16.68
CA ARG A 246 -26.95 -17.61 16.58
C ARG A 246 -28.35 -18.19 16.36
#